data_AF-A0A3N5MYM4-F1
#
_entry.id   AF-A0A3N5MYM4-F1
#
_cell.length_a   1.000
_cell.length_b   1.000
_cell.length_c   1.000
_cell.angle_alpha   90.00
_cell.angle_beta   90.00
_cell.angle_gamma   90.00
#
_symmetry.space_group_name_H-M   'P 1'
#
loop_
_entity.id
_entity.type
_entity.pdbx_description
1 polymer ?
#
loop_
_entity_poly.entity_id
_entity_poly.type
_entity_poly.pdbx_seq_one_letter_code
_entity_poly.pdbx_strand_id
1 'polypeptide(L)'
;FFAREFPGVAVHAGWIPEVLSSLPSSAWSYVHIDVSLYEPTLAALEYFYPRLSPGGVILCDGSIFCPGAEAAARHFCETSSLPYVLLGHREYVLTKHAP
;
A
#
# COMPACT_ATOMS: atom_id res chain seq x y z
N PHE A 1 1.05 14.77 -20.68
CA PHE A 1 0.97 14.13 -19.36
C PHE A 1 1.89 14.90 -18.42
N PHE A 2 1.31 15.56 -17.42
CA PHE A 2 1.97 16.46 -16.46
C PHE A 2 3.18 15.81 -15.75
N ALA A 3 3.16 14.49 -15.56
CA ALA A 3 4.25 13.74 -14.94
C ALA A 3 5.61 13.86 -15.68
N ARG A 4 5.63 14.15 -16.99
CA ARG A 4 6.88 14.27 -17.76
C ARG A 4 7.74 15.47 -17.36
N GLU A 5 7.18 16.42 -16.62
CA GLU A 5 7.88 17.61 -16.13
C GLU A 5 8.70 17.33 -14.85
N PHE A 6 8.53 16.14 -14.24
CA PHE A 6 9.17 15.76 -12.98
C PHE A 6 10.08 14.55 -13.17
N PRO A 7 11.41 14.71 -13.24
CA PRO A 7 12.34 13.61 -13.56
C PRO A 7 12.38 12.48 -12.52
N GLY A 8 11.90 12.73 -11.30
CA GLY A 8 11.77 11.73 -10.23
C GLY A 8 10.43 10.98 -10.21
N VAL A 9 9.54 11.22 -11.18
CA VAL A 9 8.20 10.62 -11.23
C VAL A 9 8.12 9.60 -12.37
N ALA A 10 7.76 8.37 -12.04
CA ALA A 10 7.41 7.33 -12.99
C ALA A 10 5.91 7.02 -12.89
N VAL A 11 5.23 6.91 -14.03
CA VAL A 11 3.82 6.53 -14.11
C VAL A 11 3.71 5.16 -14.73
N HIS A 12 3.11 4.23 -13.99
CA HIS A 12 2.87 2.86 -14.42
C HIS A 12 1.38 2.70 -14.69
N ALA A 13 0.99 2.66 -15.97
CA ALA A 13 -0.41 2.54 -16.38
C ALA A 13 -0.84 1.07 -16.40
N GLY A 14 -1.89 0.74 -15.66
CA GLY A 14 -2.45 -0.60 -15.61
C GLY A 14 -3.38 -0.78 -14.42
N TRP A 15 -3.86 -2.01 -14.25
CA TRP A 15 -4.69 -2.43 -13.12
C TRP A 15 -3.85 -3.15 -12.06
N ILE A 16 -4.27 -3.12 -10.80
CA ILE A 16 -3.65 -3.90 -9.72
C ILE A 16 -4.37 -5.25 -9.63
N PRO A 17 -3.65 -6.39 -9.68
CA PRO A 17 -2.21 -6.54 -9.41
C PRO A 17 -1.26 -6.42 -10.61
N GLU A 18 -1.74 -6.48 -11.85
CA GLU A 18 -0.90 -6.69 -13.03
C GLU A 18 0.19 -5.61 -13.19
N VAL A 19 -0.15 -4.35 -12.91
CA VAL A 19 0.73 -3.19 -13.02
C VAL A 19 1.89 -3.23 -12.04
N LEU A 20 1.75 -3.93 -10.91
CA LEU A 20 2.81 -4.02 -9.88
C LEU A 20 4.05 -4.74 -10.41
N SER A 21 3.89 -5.61 -11.42
CA SER A 21 5.00 -6.28 -12.11
C SER A 21 5.88 -5.32 -12.91
N SER A 22 5.37 -4.14 -13.25
CA SER A 22 6.12 -3.12 -13.99
C SER A 22 6.96 -2.21 -13.11
N LEU A 23 6.78 -2.28 -11.78
CA LEU A 23 7.54 -1.47 -10.82
C LEU A 23 8.98 -1.97 -10.68
N PRO A 24 9.95 -1.08 -10.40
CA PRO A 24 11.33 -1.48 -10.22
C PRO A 24 11.50 -2.39 -9.00
N SER A 25 12.49 -3.30 -9.08
CA SER A 25 12.93 -4.12 -7.95
C SER A 25 13.71 -3.27 -6.94
N SER A 26 13.01 -2.42 -6.20
CA SER A 26 13.56 -1.52 -5.18
C SER A 26 12.92 -1.77 -3.83
N ALA A 27 13.66 -1.43 -2.76
CA ALA A 27 13.08 -1.37 -1.42
C ALA A 27 12.32 -0.04 -1.26
N TRP A 28 11.14 -0.11 -0.65
CA TRP A 28 10.27 1.06 -0.47
C TRP A 28 10.41 1.62 0.94
N SER A 29 10.73 2.90 1.08
CA SER A 29 10.73 3.58 2.38
C SER A 29 9.33 4.02 2.80
N TYR A 30 8.49 4.36 1.82
CA TYR A 30 7.12 4.83 2.01
C TYR A 30 6.23 4.35 0.86
N VAL A 31 5.02 3.89 1.19
CA VAL A 31 3.99 3.51 0.22
C VAL A 31 2.65 4.09 0.67
N HIS A 32 1.98 4.78 -0.23
CA HIS A 32 0.61 5.26 -0.02
C HIS A 32 -0.33 4.45 -0.93
N ILE A 33 -1.33 3.79 -0.34
CA ILE A 33 -2.31 2.96 -1.05
C ILE A 33 -3.67 3.64 -0.97
N ASP A 34 -4.17 4.15 -2.09
CA ASP A 34 -5.48 4.79 -2.20
C ASP A 34 -6.21 4.25 -3.44
N VAL A 35 -6.84 3.09 -3.25
CA VAL A 35 -7.51 2.35 -4.34
C VAL A 35 -8.92 1.88 -3.99
N SER A 36 -9.38 2.17 -2.77
CA SER A 36 -10.73 1.94 -2.20
C SER A 36 -11.29 0.51 -2.20
N LEU A 37 -10.88 -0.34 -3.12
CA LEU A 37 -11.40 -1.69 -3.39
C LEU A 37 -10.62 -2.75 -2.62
N TYR A 38 -11.29 -3.86 -2.31
CA TYR A 38 -10.71 -4.93 -1.51
C TYR A 38 -9.53 -5.61 -2.24
N GLU A 39 -9.75 -6.15 -3.44
CA GLU A 39 -8.76 -6.95 -4.16
C GLU A 39 -7.51 -6.15 -4.53
N PRO A 40 -7.61 -4.90 -5.06
CA PRO A 40 -6.45 -4.06 -5.31
C PRO A 40 -5.68 -3.68 -4.03
N THR A 41 -6.40 -3.41 -2.93
CA THR A 41 -5.74 -3.06 -1.66
C THR A 41 -4.96 -4.25 -1.11
N LEU A 42 -5.57 -5.44 -1.08
CA LEU A 42 -4.93 -6.64 -0.59
C LEU A 42 -3.69 -6.99 -1.42
N ALA A 43 -3.81 -6.98 -2.75
CA ALA A 43 -2.69 -7.27 -3.63
C ALA A 43 -1.55 -6.24 -3.51
N ALA A 44 -1.87 -4.96 -3.31
CA ALA A 44 -0.87 -3.95 -3.04
C ALA A 44 -0.14 -4.21 -1.70
N LEU A 45 -0.85 -4.55 -0.64
CA LEU A 45 -0.24 -4.88 0.66
C LEU A 45 0.68 -6.11 0.57
N GLU A 46 0.22 -7.19 -0.07
CA GLU A 46 1.00 -8.41 -0.30
C GLU A 46 2.26 -8.14 -1.13
N TYR A 47 2.19 -7.21 -2.07
CA TYR A 47 3.33 -6.81 -2.87
C TYR A 47 4.30 -5.90 -2.11
N PHE A 48 3.82 -4.82 -1.50
CA PHE A 48 4.68 -3.77 -0.96
C PHE A 48 5.24 -4.10 0.41
N TYR A 49 4.48 -4.74 1.30
CA TYR A 49 4.91 -4.97 2.68
C TYR A 49 6.21 -5.80 2.77
N PRO A 50 6.37 -6.93 2.04
CA PRO A 50 7.63 -7.68 2.04
C PRO A 50 8.81 -6.86 1.49
N ARG A 51 8.54 -5.91 0.58
CA ARG A 51 9.53 -5.07 -0.11
C ARG A 51 9.80 -3.74 0.60
N LEU A 52 9.17 -3.50 1.74
CA LEU A 52 9.42 -2.31 2.54
C LEU A 52 10.83 -2.38 3.17
N SER A 53 11.52 -1.26 3.25
CA SER A 53 12.76 -1.12 4.03
C SER A 53 12.45 -1.26 5.52
N PRO A 54 13.41 -1.70 6.37
CA PRO A 54 13.26 -1.61 7.81
C PRO A 54 12.96 -0.17 8.24
N GLY A 55 11.95 0.01 9.10
CA GLY A 55 11.44 1.32 9.50
C GLY A 55 10.56 2.03 8.47
N GLY A 56 10.34 1.42 7.29
CA GLY A 56 9.46 1.97 6.28
C GLY A 56 7.99 1.90 6.68
N VAL A 57 7.17 2.69 5.98
CA VAL A 57 5.75 2.89 6.31
C VAL A 57 4.87 2.58 5.11
N ILE A 58 3.77 1.86 5.34
CA ILE A 58 2.63 1.81 4.43
C ILE A 58 1.48 2.57 5.08
N LEU A 59 0.98 3.59 4.39
CA LEU A 59 -0.28 4.25 4.69
C LEU A 59 -1.33 3.72 3.71
N CYS A 60 -2.32 3.00 4.20
CA CYS A 60 -3.48 2.60 3.43
C CYS A 60 -4.61 3.58 3.71
N ASP A 61 -5.02 4.33 2.70
CA ASP A 61 -6.22 5.15 2.76
C ASP A 61 -7.44 4.27 3.00
N GLY A 62 -8.38 4.82 3.74
CA GLY A 62 -9.62 4.17 4.05
C GLY A 62 -10.66 5.22 4.44
N SER A 63 -11.92 4.84 4.30
CA SER A 63 -13.04 5.67 4.74
C SER A 63 -14.26 4.79 4.99
N ILE A 64 -15.26 5.33 5.67
CA ILE A 64 -16.56 4.65 5.84
C ILE A 64 -17.25 4.30 4.51
N PHE A 65 -16.88 5.00 3.42
CA PHE A 65 -17.41 4.78 2.08
C PHE A 65 -16.59 3.76 1.27
N CYS A 66 -15.45 3.34 1.79
CA CYS A 66 -14.52 2.40 1.15
C CYS A 66 -14.34 1.14 2.02
N PRO A 67 -15.42 0.37 2.28
CA PRO A 67 -15.35 -0.79 3.17
C PRO A 67 -14.42 -1.89 2.65
N GLY A 68 -14.15 -1.92 1.34
CA GLY A 68 -13.23 -2.88 0.72
C GLY A 68 -11.79 -2.68 1.15
N ALA A 69 -11.29 -1.44 1.11
CA ALA A 69 -9.92 -1.11 1.55
C ALA A 69 -9.70 -1.45 3.02
N GLU A 70 -10.65 -1.08 3.90
CA GLU A 70 -10.60 -1.42 5.32
C GLU A 70 -10.58 -2.94 5.56
N ALA A 71 -11.46 -3.67 4.89
CA ALA A 71 -11.54 -5.12 5.01
C ALA A 71 -10.24 -5.81 4.54
N ALA A 72 -9.62 -5.31 3.48
CA ALA A 72 -8.35 -5.83 2.96
C ALA A 72 -7.18 -5.53 3.89
N ALA A 73 -7.06 -4.29 4.39
CA ALA A 73 -6.03 -3.93 5.35
C ALA A 73 -6.12 -4.77 6.64
N ARG A 74 -7.33 -4.92 7.17
CA ARG A 74 -7.57 -5.76 8.34
C ARG A 74 -7.24 -7.22 8.07
N HIS A 75 -7.70 -7.79 6.95
CA HIS A 75 -7.37 -9.17 6.54
C HIS A 75 -5.86 -9.37 6.55
N PHE A 76 -5.13 -8.52 5.82
CA PHE A 76 -3.69 -8.65 5.67
C PHE A 76 -2.96 -8.61 7.03
N CYS A 77 -3.32 -7.66 7.90
CA CYS A 77 -2.73 -7.54 9.23
C CYS A 77 -3.03 -8.75 10.12
N GLU A 78 -4.28 -9.24 10.13
CA GLU A 78 -4.69 -10.40 10.93
C GLU A 78 -3.96 -11.68 10.47
N THR A 79 -3.96 -11.96 9.16
CA THR A 79 -3.29 -13.16 8.60
C THR A 79 -1.78 -13.11 8.81
N SER A 80 -1.19 -11.92 8.74
CA SER A 80 0.27 -11.73 8.91
C SER A 80 0.69 -11.53 10.37
N SER A 81 -0.25 -11.51 11.33
CA SER A 81 0.00 -11.16 12.73
C SER A 81 0.75 -9.83 12.92
N LEU A 82 0.42 -8.84 12.09
CA LEU A 82 1.10 -7.55 12.08
C LEU A 82 0.34 -6.50 12.90
N PRO A 83 1.04 -5.73 13.76
CA PRO A 83 0.44 -4.57 14.40
C PRO A 83 0.21 -3.46 13.37
N TYR A 84 -0.82 -2.66 13.61
CA TYR A 84 -1.14 -1.46 12.84
C TYR A 84 -1.67 -0.37 13.75
N VAL A 85 -1.60 0.88 13.27
CA VAL A 85 -2.27 2.03 13.90
C VAL A 85 -3.43 2.44 13.01
N LEU A 86 -4.62 2.59 13.61
CA LEU A 86 -5.80 3.13 12.95
C LEU A 86 -5.90 4.63 13.25
N LEU A 87 -5.92 5.46 12.21
CA LEU A 87 -6.14 6.90 12.35
C LEU A 87 -7.64 7.24 12.25
N GLY A 88 -8.01 8.45 12.69
CA GLY A 88 -9.40 8.85 12.92
C GLY A 88 -10.35 8.71 11.72
N HIS A 89 -9.83 8.63 10.49
CA HIS A 89 -10.60 8.49 9.26
C HIS A 89 -10.63 7.07 8.67
N ARG A 90 -10.16 6.06 9.42
CA ARG A 90 -9.96 4.66 8.95
C ARG A 90 -8.77 4.47 8.02
N GLU A 91 -7.77 5.33 8.13
CA GLU A 91 -6.48 5.10 7.50
C GLU A 91 -5.67 4.11 8.36
N TYR A 92 -5.06 3.13 7.71
CA TYR A 92 -4.26 2.10 8.36
C TYR A 92 -2.78 2.37 8.13
N VAL A 93 -2.03 2.48 9.22
CA VAL A 93 -0.58 2.66 9.18
C VAL A 93 0.09 1.35 9.59
N LEU A 94 0.90 0.80 8.69
CA LEU A 94 1.75 -0.35 8.93
C LEU A 94 3.20 0.10 8.92
N THR A 95 3.98 -0.33 9.91
CA THR A 95 5.43 -0.14 9.95
C THR A 95 6.13 -1.47 9.85
N LYS A 96 7.15 -1.58 8.98
CA LYS A 96 8.00 -2.78 8.98
C LYS A 96 9.06 -2.63 10.05
N HIS A 97 8.90 -3.39 11.13
CA HIS A 97 9.93 -3.48 12.15
C HIS A 97 11.17 -4.16 11.55
N ALA A 98 12.35 -3.63 11.86
CA ALA A 98 13.59 -4.36 11.61
C ALA A 98 13.58 -5.64 12.46
N PRO A 99 14.14 -6.76 11.98
CA PRO A 99 14.60 -7.80 12.90
C PRO A 99 15.64 -7.26 13.89
#